data_AF-A0AAP0LDM5-F1
#
_entry.id   AF-A0AAP0LDM5-F1
#
_cell.length_a   1.000
_cell.length_b   1.000
_cell.length_c   1.000
_cell.angle_alpha   90.00
_cell.angle_beta   90.00
_cell.angle_gamma   90.00
#
_symmetry.space_group_name_H-M   'P 1'
#
loop_
_entity.id
_entity.type
_entity.pdbx_description
1 polymer ?
#
loop_
_entity_poly.entity_id
_entity_poly.type
_entity_poly.pdbx_seq_one_letter_code
_entity_poly.pdbx_strand_id
1 'polypeptide(L)'
;MHELCTLGLRLDFVTNEAWNRYHDYWASVDFRAKFEKASYNRKGEKGGPGTSPSKHTGGTRSFRTYGDTLALDKDEDDEVNPNDAFPHVHTRNHDGVTFIDSRSVQFHVPQLLLRTKERARP
;
A
#
# COMPACT_ATOMS: atom_id res chain seq x y z
N MET A 1 -15.52 -5.88 -6.82
CA MET A 1 -15.70 -7.26 -6.32
C MET A 1 -16.18 -7.32 -4.87
N HIS A 2 -15.65 -6.50 -3.96
CA HIS A 2 -16.12 -6.45 -2.56
C HIS A 2 -17.60 -6.02 -2.42
N GLU A 3 -18.08 -5.11 -3.28
CA GLU A 3 -19.48 -4.64 -3.27
C GLU A 3 -20.52 -5.66 -3.76
N LEU A 4 -20.12 -6.66 -4.56
CA LEU A 4 -21.05 -7.70 -5.02
C LEU A 4 -21.38 -8.71 -3.90
N CYS A 5 -20.45 -8.91 -2.96
CA CYS A 5 -20.65 -9.81 -1.83
C CYS A 5 -21.57 -9.21 -0.76
N THR A 6 -21.57 -7.89 -0.57
CA THR A 6 -22.45 -7.22 0.40
C THR A 6 -23.92 -7.13 -0.05
N LEU A 7 -24.17 -7.20 -1.36
CA LEU A 7 -25.53 -7.13 -1.93
C LEU A 7 -26.18 -8.51 -2.12
N GLY A 8 -25.45 -9.61 -1.91
CA GLY A 8 -25.98 -10.98 -2.06
C GLY A 8 -26.35 -11.35 -3.50
N LEU A 9 -25.85 -10.62 -4.50
CA LEU A 9 -26.21 -10.81 -5.89
C LEU A 9 -25.27 -11.84 -6.55
N ARG A 10 -25.84 -12.99 -6.93
CA ARG A 10 -25.16 -14.00 -7.76
C ARG A 10 -25.15 -13.52 -9.21
N LEU A 11 -23.96 -13.45 -9.81
CA LEU A 11 -23.82 -13.16 -11.24
C LEU A 11 -24.26 -14.36 -12.08
N ASP A 12 -24.92 -14.12 -13.22
CA ASP A 12 -25.54 -15.17 -14.04
C ASP A 12 -24.57 -16.24 -14.56
N PHE A 13 -23.30 -15.88 -14.75
CA PHE A 13 -22.25 -16.81 -15.19
C PHE A 13 -21.69 -17.69 -14.06
N VAL A 14 -22.06 -17.43 -12.80
CA VAL A 14 -21.63 -18.22 -11.64
C VAL A 14 -22.66 -19.31 -11.38
N THR A 15 -22.25 -20.58 -11.46
CA THR A 15 -23.14 -21.71 -11.20
C THR A 15 -23.64 -21.69 -9.75
N ASN A 16 -24.83 -22.25 -9.51
CA ASN A 16 -25.39 -22.38 -8.15
C ASN A 16 -24.45 -23.15 -7.21
N GLU A 17 -23.79 -24.19 -7.73
CA GLU A 17 -22.83 -24.98 -6.95
C GLU A 17 -21.62 -24.15 -6.50
N ALA A 18 -21.04 -23.36 -7.40
CA ALA A 18 -19.91 -22.49 -7.08
C ALA A 18 -20.32 -21.37 -6.10
N TRP A 19 -21.51 -20.78 -6.30
CA TRP A 19 -22.05 -19.75 -5.42
C TRP A 19 -22.30 -20.29 -4.00
N ASN A 20 -22.92 -21.46 -3.88
CA ASN A 20 -23.20 -22.07 -2.58
C ASN A 20 -21.91 -22.46 -1.86
N ARG A 21 -20.95 -23.08 -2.55
CA ARG A 21 -19.64 -23.40 -1.96
C ARG A 21 -18.90 -22.16 -1.47
N TYR A 22 -18.97 -21.07 -2.25
CA TYR A 22 -18.41 -19.79 -1.83
C TYR A 22 -19.10 -19.29 -0.56
N HIS A 23 -20.43 -19.25 -0.54
CA HIS A 23 -21.18 -18.78 0.62
C HIS A 23 -20.91 -19.64 1.88
N ASP A 24 -20.89 -20.97 1.74
CA ASP A 24 -20.59 -21.90 2.83
C ASP A 24 -19.18 -21.70 3.38
N TYR A 25 -18.19 -21.50 2.49
CA TYR A 25 -16.82 -21.20 2.90
C TYR A 25 -16.73 -19.88 3.69
N TRP A 26 -17.40 -18.84 3.23
CA TRP A 26 -17.43 -17.54 3.91
C TRP A 26 -18.20 -17.56 5.24
N ALA A 27 -19.23 -18.40 5.34
CA ALA A 27 -19.97 -18.63 6.57
C ALA A 27 -19.22 -19.54 7.57
N SER A 28 -18.17 -20.23 7.14
CA SER A 28 -17.42 -21.15 7.99
C SER A 28 -16.80 -20.43 9.21
N VAL A 29 -16.78 -21.13 10.35
CA VAL A 29 -16.23 -20.63 11.60
C VAL A 29 -14.76 -20.24 11.44
N ASP A 30 -13.99 -21.06 10.70
CA ASP A 30 -12.58 -20.80 10.43
C ASP A 30 -12.33 -19.52 9.64
N PHE A 31 -13.15 -19.28 8.60
CA PHE A 31 -13.04 -18.08 7.79
C PHE A 31 -13.40 -16.84 8.63
N ARG A 32 -14.51 -16.89 9.37
CA ARG A 32 -14.95 -15.80 10.23
C ARG A 32 -13.91 -15.46 11.30
N ALA A 33 -13.32 -16.46 11.94
CA ALA A 33 -12.25 -16.26 12.93
C ALA A 33 -11.00 -15.59 12.30
N LYS A 34 -10.59 -16.02 11.10
CA LYS A 34 -9.50 -15.38 10.35
C LYS A 34 -9.84 -13.93 9.97
N PHE A 35 -11.06 -13.69 9.51
CA PHE A 35 -11.54 -12.37 9.13
C PHE A 35 -11.57 -11.41 10.32
N GLU A 36 -12.11 -11.83 11.46
CA GLU A 36 -12.16 -11.04 12.69
C GLU A 36 -10.75 -10.71 13.19
N LYS A 37 -9.84 -11.71 13.19
CA LYS A 37 -8.43 -11.50 13.54
C LYS A 37 -7.74 -10.51 12.59
N ALA A 38 -7.94 -10.64 11.28
CA ALA A 38 -7.38 -9.71 10.30
C ALA A 38 -7.96 -8.30 10.45
N SER A 39 -9.26 -8.18 10.71
CA SER A 39 -9.94 -6.91 10.97
C SER A 39 -9.43 -6.24 12.25
N TYR A 40 -9.22 -7.01 13.33
CA TYR A 40 -8.62 -6.54 14.56
C TYR A 40 -7.15 -6.10 14.35
N ASN A 41 -6.35 -6.89 13.65
CA ASN A 41 -4.96 -6.53 13.32
C ASN A 41 -4.89 -5.25 12.46
N ARG A 42 -5.85 -5.05 11.54
CA ARG A 42 -5.99 -3.81 10.76
C ARG A 42 -6.32 -2.61 11.65
N LYS A 43 -7.03 -2.79 12.78
CA LYS A 43 -7.21 -1.70 13.76
C LYS A 43 -5.90 -1.31 14.43
N GLY A 44 -4.95 -2.24 14.60
CA GLY A 44 -3.58 -1.96 15.06
C GLY A 44 -2.73 -1.14 14.08
N GLU A 45 -3.14 -1.07 12.80
CA GLU A 45 -2.54 -0.20 11.78
C GLU A 45 -2.99 1.27 11.93
N LYS A 46 -4.08 1.53 12.67
CA LYS A 46 -4.29 2.81 13.36
C LYS A 46 -3.47 2.83 14.65
N GLY A 47 -2.18 2.50 14.54
CA GLY A 47 -1.28 2.57 15.67
C GLY A 47 -1.36 3.98 16.26
N GLY A 48 -1.04 4.12 17.54
CA GLY A 48 -1.12 5.39 18.28
C GLY A 48 -0.40 6.59 17.64
N PRO A 49 -0.32 7.72 18.36
CA PRO A 49 0.23 8.96 17.82
C PRO A 49 1.59 8.78 17.13
N GLY A 50 1.64 8.92 15.81
CA GLY A 50 2.85 8.72 14.99
C GLY A 50 2.77 7.59 13.97
N THR A 51 1.82 6.68 14.12
CA THR A 51 1.55 5.60 13.14
C THR A 51 0.56 6.13 12.12
N SER A 52 1.07 6.57 10.96
CA SER A 52 0.22 6.86 9.82
C SER A 52 -0.34 5.53 9.29
N PRO A 53 -1.58 5.47 8.77
CA PRO A 53 -2.05 4.29 8.05
C PRO A 53 -0.97 3.90 7.04
N SER A 54 -0.63 2.61 6.96
CA SER A 54 0.22 2.15 5.87
C SER A 54 -0.37 2.65 4.57
N LYS A 55 0.35 3.53 3.88
CA LYS A 55 -0.05 4.03 2.56
C LYS A 55 0.05 2.92 1.51
N HIS A 56 0.62 1.76 1.87
CA HIS A 56 0.27 0.49 1.24
C HIS A 56 -1.13 0.05 1.66
N THR A 57 -2.11 0.90 1.42
CA THR A 57 -3.45 0.39 1.15
C THR A 57 -3.28 -0.47 -0.09
N GLY A 58 -3.74 -1.72 -0.08
CA GLY A 58 -3.89 -2.55 -1.29
C GLY A 58 -4.95 -1.97 -2.23
N GLY A 59 -4.83 -0.69 -2.56
CA GLY A 59 -5.69 0.15 -3.37
C GLY A 59 -4.86 0.87 -4.44
N THR A 60 -5.53 1.36 -5.46
CA THR A 60 -5.09 1.44 -6.86
C THR A 60 -4.02 2.48 -7.21
N ARG A 61 -3.32 3.09 -6.24
CA ARG A 61 -2.26 4.08 -6.54
C ARG A 61 -0.91 3.36 -6.63
N SER A 62 -0.52 3.10 -7.87
CA SER A 62 0.81 2.56 -8.18
C SER A 62 1.92 3.56 -7.82
N PHE A 63 3.15 3.08 -7.64
CA PHE A 63 4.34 3.93 -7.52
C PHE A 63 4.45 4.97 -8.66
N ARG A 64 3.97 4.61 -9.86
CA ARG A 64 3.88 5.52 -11.01
C ARG A 64 3.00 6.73 -10.72
N THR A 65 1.82 6.53 -10.12
CA THR A 65 0.92 7.63 -9.74
C THR A 65 1.53 8.57 -8.70
N TYR A 66 2.40 8.06 -7.82
CA TYR A 66 3.17 8.90 -6.91
C TYR A 66 4.29 9.63 -7.63
N GLY A 67 4.95 8.99 -8.60
CA GLY A 67 5.90 9.63 -9.51
C GLY A 67 5.27 10.80 -10.26
N ASP A 68 4.11 10.60 -10.89
CA ASP A 68 3.38 11.64 -11.63
C ASP A 68 3.02 12.83 -10.73
N THR A 69 2.62 12.56 -9.47
CA THR A 69 2.31 13.64 -8.51
C THR A 69 3.58 14.42 -8.14
N LEU A 70 4.70 13.71 -7.92
CA LEU A 70 5.97 14.34 -7.57
C LEU A 70 6.58 15.13 -8.75
N ALA A 71 6.37 14.66 -9.98
CA ALA A 71 6.74 15.38 -11.21
C ALA A 71 6.02 16.73 -11.28
N LEU A 72 4.70 16.72 -11.04
CA LEU A 72 3.88 17.93 -10.96
C LEU A 72 4.31 18.86 -9.81
N ASP A 73 4.61 18.32 -8.63
CA ASP A 73 5.05 19.12 -7.47
C ASP A 73 6.42 19.78 -7.70
N LYS A 74 7.24 19.23 -8.61
CA LYS A 74 8.61 19.69 -8.88
C LYS A 74 8.76 20.45 -10.20
N ASP A 75 7.69 20.63 -10.96
CA ASP A 75 7.73 21.13 -12.34
C ASP A 75 8.75 20.38 -13.21
N GLU A 76 8.90 19.06 -13.00
CA GLU A 76 9.77 18.19 -13.78
C GLU A 76 8.93 17.37 -14.77
N ASP A 77 9.20 17.48 -16.08
CA ASP A 77 8.53 16.69 -17.12
C ASP A 77 9.05 15.24 -17.22
N ASP A 78 10.12 14.92 -16.48
CA ASP A 78 10.78 13.62 -16.53
C ASP A 78 10.13 12.57 -15.60
N GLU A 79 10.26 11.29 -15.99
CA GLU A 79 9.81 10.17 -15.16
C GLU A 79 10.57 10.17 -13.83
N VAL A 80 9.83 10.43 -12.74
CA VAL A 80 10.39 10.47 -11.40
C VAL A 80 11.05 9.14 -11.07
N ASN A 81 12.36 9.21 -10.77
CA ASN A 81 13.11 8.04 -10.36
C ASN A 81 12.43 7.39 -9.14
N PRO A 82 12.23 6.07 -9.11
CA PRO A 82 11.63 5.39 -7.97
C PRO A 82 12.30 5.69 -6.63
N ASN A 83 13.61 5.99 -6.63
CA ASN A 83 14.35 6.41 -5.43
C ASN A 83 13.94 7.80 -4.93
N ASP A 84 13.51 8.70 -5.82
CA ASP A 84 13.03 10.03 -5.49
C ASP A 84 11.55 9.98 -5.04
N ALA A 85 10.76 9.02 -5.54
CA ALA A 85 9.41 8.73 -5.06
C ALA A 85 9.38 7.98 -3.71
N PHE A 86 10.42 7.21 -3.40
CA PHE A 86 10.52 6.42 -2.16
C PHE A 86 10.32 7.25 -0.87
N PRO A 87 11.07 8.35 -0.63
CA PRO A 87 10.86 9.16 0.56
C PRO A 87 9.47 9.78 0.57
N HIS A 88 8.89 10.12 -0.58
CA HIS A 88 7.52 10.63 -0.65
C HIS A 88 6.49 9.60 -0.10
N VAL A 89 6.64 8.31 -0.39
CA VAL A 89 5.67 7.29 0.10
C VAL A 89 6.00 6.71 1.46
N HIS A 90 7.24 6.83 1.96
CA HIS A 90 7.70 6.17 3.19
C HIS A 90 8.10 7.14 4.31
N THR A 91 7.84 8.44 4.14
CA THR A 91 7.98 9.45 5.17
C THR A 91 6.64 10.00 5.63
N ARG A 92 6.59 10.46 6.88
CA ARG A 92 5.39 11.05 7.47
C ARG A 92 5.06 12.34 6.74
N ASN A 93 3.79 12.51 6.37
CA ASN A 93 3.31 13.70 5.67
C ASN A 93 4.09 14.08 4.40
N HIS A 94 4.80 13.12 3.78
CA HIS A 94 5.63 13.37 2.59
C HIS A 94 6.79 14.36 2.83
N ASP A 95 7.26 14.51 4.08
CA ASP A 95 8.30 15.48 4.45
C ASP A 95 9.71 15.15 3.90
N GLY A 96 9.90 13.93 3.38
CA GLY A 96 11.17 13.48 2.80
C GLY A 96 12.26 13.15 3.83
N VAL A 97 11.98 13.26 5.14
CA VAL A 97 12.98 13.14 6.21
C VAL A 97 12.55 12.16 7.29
N THR A 98 11.29 12.21 7.73
CA THR A 98 10.81 11.44 8.88
C THR A 98 10.23 10.10 8.42
N PHE A 99 11.07 9.08 8.30
CA PHE A 99 10.65 7.74 7.90
C PHE A 99 9.66 7.11 8.90
N ILE A 100 8.65 6.42 8.36
CA ILE A 100 7.58 5.79 9.15
C ILE A 100 8.06 4.50 9.83
N ASP A 101 9.10 3.86 9.28
CA ASP A 101 9.67 2.63 9.80
C ASP A 101 11.19 2.53 9.60
N SER A 102 11.85 1.71 10.41
CA SER A 102 13.31 1.54 10.40
C SER A 102 13.84 0.81 9.16
N ARG A 103 13.00 -0.02 8.53
CA ARG A 103 13.38 -0.77 7.32
C ARG A 103 13.50 0.19 6.14
N SER A 104 12.60 1.17 6.03
CA SER A 104 12.65 2.23 5.02
C SER A 104 13.96 3.04 5.11
N VAL A 105 14.44 3.33 6.32
CA VAL A 105 15.75 3.97 6.55
C VAL A 105 16.90 3.08 6.05
N GLN A 106 16.86 1.78 6.41
CA GLN A 106 17.90 0.82 6.03
C GLN A 106 18.04 0.65 4.51
N PHE A 107 16.93 0.75 3.76
CA PHE A 107 16.94 0.67 2.31
C PHE A 107 17.35 1.99 1.65
N HIS A 108 16.81 3.13 2.09
CA HIS A 108 16.97 4.39 1.36
C HIS A 108 18.32 5.07 1.57
N VAL A 109 18.82 5.10 2.82
CA VAL A 109 20.04 5.84 3.16
C VAL A 109 21.28 5.33 2.40
N PRO A 110 21.52 4.01 2.28
CA PRO A 110 22.64 3.50 1.48
C PRO A 110 22.53 3.84 -0.01
N GLN A 111 21.32 3.78 -0.58
CA GLN A 111 21.09 4.10 -2.01
C GLN A 111 21.37 5.58 -2.29
N LEU A 112 20.94 6.47 -1.39
CA LEU A 112 21.23 7.89 -1.49
C LEU A 112 22.75 8.16 -1.47
N LEU A 113 23.46 7.51 -0.54
CA LEU A 113 24.93 7.63 -0.42
C LEU A 113 25.67 7.10 -1.64
N LEU A 114 25.20 6.02 -2.26
CA LEU A 114 25.78 5.50 -3.50
C LEU A 114 25.58 6.49 -4.65
N ARG A 115 24.37 7.02 -4.82
CA ARG A 115 24.03 7.96 -5.89
C ARG A 115 24.80 9.28 -5.76
N THR A 116 24.98 9.80 -4.55
CA THR A 116 25.79 11.01 -4.35
C THR A 116 27.26 10.76 -4.69
N LYS A 117 27.81 9.60 -4.32
CA LYS A 117 29.17 9.19 -4.71
C LYS A 117 29.33 9.01 -6.22
N GLU A 118 28.33 8.47 -6.91
CA GLU A 118 28.34 8.31 -8.37
C GLU A 118 28.27 9.64 -9.10
N ARG A 119 27.40 10.57 -8.64
CA ARG A 119 27.31 11.92 -9.21
C ARG A 119 28.56 12.77 -8.95
N ALA A 120 29.26 12.53 -7.83
CA ALA A 120 30.49 13.22 -7.49
C ALA A 120 31.74 12.61 -8.16
N ARG A 121 31.58 11.55 -8.98
CA ARG A 121 32.67 10.97 -9.76
C ARG A 121 32.95 11.89 -10.96
N PRO A 122 34.20 12.36 -11.15
CA PRO A 122 34.57 13.30 -12.21
C PRO A 122 34.42 12.70 -13.61
#